data_AF-A0A2D8CB06-F1
#
_entry.id   AF-A0A2D8CB06-F1
#
_cell.length_a   1.000
_cell.length_b   1.000
_cell.length_c   1.000
_cell.angle_alpha   90.00
_cell.angle_beta   90.00
_cell.angle_gamma   90.00
#
_symmetry.space_group_name_H-M   'P 1'
#
loop_
_entity.id
_entity.type
_entity.pdbx_description
1 polymer ?
#
loop_
_entity_poly.entity_id
_entity_poly.type
_entity_poly.pdbx_seq_one_letter_code
_entity_poly.pdbx_strand_id
1 'polypeptide(L)'
;MKKDLNYIAKLEKAIRKKYGQEAIENPAKHWDEEKEKEYLLQLKDFVEKQRKKETAIEPENVNGVLITRKLLNKDNKINCPVCKKRTKTVRDDIYMNKFECCEQCYIE
;
A
#
# COMPACT_ATOMS: atom_id res chain seq x y z
N MET A 1 43.69 1.89 1.26
CA MET A 1 43.83 2.86 0.16
C MET A 1 43.62 4.26 0.69
N LYS A 2 44.60 5.17 0.55
CA LYS A 2 44.40 6.59 0.85
C LYS A 2 43.47 7.16 -0.22
N LYS A 3 42.34 7.74 0.19
CA LYS A 3 41.45 8.46 -0.72
C LYS A 3 42.12 9.80 -1.08
N ASP A 4 42.20 10.10 -2.37
CA ASP A 4 42.71 11.39 -2.84
C ASP A 4 41.68 12.50 -2.56
N LEU A 5 42.02 13.40 -1.65
CA LEU A 5 41.17 14.52 -1.24
C LEU A 5 40.95 15.51 -2.40
N ASN A 6 41.91 15.67 -3.31
CA ASN A 6 41.79 16.58 -4.45
C ASN A 6 40.75 16.08 -5.46
N TYR A 7 40.70 14.77 -5.68
CA TYR A 7 39.70 14.14 -6.54
C TYR A 7 38.29 14.29 -5.96
N ILE A 8 38.12 14.07 -4.65
CA ILE A 8 36.83 14.20 -3.96
C ILE A 8 36.30 15.64 -4.08
N ALA A 9 37.13 16.65 -3.80
CA ALA A 9 36.72 18.05 -3.90
C ALA A 9 36.31 18.46 -5.33
N LYS A 10 36.99 17.94 -6.36
CA LYS A 10 36.59 18.15 -7.77
C LYS A 10 35.23 17.52 -8.06
N LEU A 11 34.99 16.32 -7.55
CA LEU A 11 33.74 15.60 -7.73
C LEU A 11 32.57 16.32 -7.05
N GLU A 12 32.72 16.75 -5.79
CA GLU A 12 31.72 17.53 -5.07
C GLU A 12 31.41 18.84 -5.80
N LYS A 13 32.41 19.55 -6.32
CA LYS A 13 32.20 20.77 -7.12
C LYS A 13 31.42 20.51 -8.41
N ALA A 14 31.67 19.38 -9.08
CA ALA A 14 30.95 18.98 -10.28
C ALA A 14 29.49 18.58 -9.97
N ILE A 15 29.27 17.81 -8.89
CA ILE A 15 27.94 17.43 -8.40
C ILE A 15 27.14 18.68 -8.02
N ARG A 16 27.75 19.61 -7.28
CA ARG A 16 27.13 20.90 -6.93
C ARG A 16 26.59 21.63 -8.15
N LYS A 17 27.42 21.71 -9.19
CA LYS A 17 27.13 22.47 -10.41
C LYS A 17 25.99 21.83 -11.20
N LYS A 18 25.87 20.50 -11.17
CA LYS A 18 24.88 19.76 -11.96
C LYS A 18 23.56 19.51 -11.23
N TYR A 19 23.61 19.26 -9.92
CA TYR A 19 22.49 18.77 -9.12
C TYR A 19 22.14 19.67 -7.91
N GLY A 20 22.86 20.77 -7.70
CA GLY A 20 22.62 21.68 -6.59
C GLY A 20 23.37 21.30 -5.32
N GLN A 21 23.24 22.14 -4.29
CA GLN A 21 23.96 22.01 -3.02
C GLN A 21 23.50 20.79 -2.21
N GLU A 22 22.21 20.47 -2.26
CA GLU A 22 21.59 19.34 -1.54
C GLU A 22 22.23 17.99 -1.93
N ALA A 23 22.62 17.82 -3.20
CA ALA A 23 23.16 16.57 -3.72
C ALA A 23 24.56 16.20 -3.20
N ILE A 24 25.27 17.14 -2.56
CA ILE A 24 26.57 16.87 -1.92
C ILE A 24 26.40 16.56 -0.43
N GLU A 25 25.26 16.96 0.15
CA GLU A 25 25.06 16.76 1.57
C GLU A 25 24.94 15.27 1.90
N ASN A 26 25.51 14.87 3.03
CA ASN A 26 25.32 13.53 3.54
C ASN A 26 23.82 13.32 3.85
N PRO A 27 23.15 12.30 3.29
CA PRO A 27 21.74 12.03 3.59
C PRO A 27 21.45 11.88 5.10
N ALA A 28 22.43 11.40 5.86
CA ALA A 28 22.31 11.26 7.32
C ALA A 28 22.49 12.59 8.09
N LYS A 29 22.90 13.67 7.43
CA LYS A 29 23.14 14.98 8.08
C LYS A 29 21.88 15.53 8.77
N HIS A 30 20.73 15.25 8.18
CA HIS A 30 19.42 15.73 8.68
C HIS A 30 18.69 14.67 9.50
N TRP A 31 19.38 13.62 9.95
CA TRP A 31 18.79 12.60 10.82
C TRP A 31 18.80 13.10 12.27
N ASP A 32 17.65 13.58 12.72
CA ASP A 32 17.41 14.05 14.08
C ASP A 32 16.62 12.99 14.89
N GLU A 33 16.55 13.20 16.21
CA GLU A 33 15.81 12.28 17.10
C GLU A 33 14.31 12.22 16.79
N GLU A 34 13.75 13.26 16.19
CA GLU A 34 12.33 13.32 15.81
C GLU A 34 12.06 12.41 14.61
N LYS A 35 12.85 12.52 13.55
CA LYS A 35 12.80 11.62 12.38
C LYS A 35 13.10 10.19 12.74
N GLU A 36 13.99 9.96 13.69
CA GLU A 36 14.24 8.60 14.18
C GLU A 36 12.98 8.00 14.84
N LYS A 37 12.29 8.78 15.68
CA LYS A 37 11.01 8.35 16.27
C LYS A 37 9.95 8.11 15.20
N GLU A 38 9.81 9.02 14.24
CA GLU A 38 8.87 8.87 13.12
C GLU A 38 9.17 7.63 12.29
N TYR A 39 10.44 7.39 11.97
CA TYR A 39 10.88 6.21 11.24
C TYR A 39 10.54 4.91 11.98
N LEU A 40 10.76 4.86 13.29
CA LEU A 40 10.39 3.70 14.12
C LEU A 40 8.86 3.47 14.13
N LEU A 41 8.06 4.54 14.14
CA LEU A 41 6.60 4.42 14.02
C LEU A 41 6.18 3.89 12.66
N GLN A 42 6.75 4.42 11.58
CA GLN A 42 6.50 3.93 10.21
C GLN A 42 6.90 2.46 10.05
N LEU A 43 8.01 2.05 10.66
CA LEU A 43 8.47 0.66 10.62
C LEU A 43 7.48 -0.27 11.34
N LYS A 44 6.96 0.13 12.51
CA LYS A 44 5.94 -0.64 13.24
C LYS A 44 4.66 -0.81 12.42
N ASP A 45 4.14 0.27 11.84
CA ASP A 45 2.95 0.24 10.98
C ASP A 45 3.17 -0.63 9.73
N PHE A 46 4.35 -0.52 9.11
CA PHE A 46 4.70 -1.38 7.97
C PHE A 46 4.67 -2.87 8.34
N VAL A 47 5.28 -3.25 9.46
CA VAL A 47 5.28 -4.65 9.93
C VAL A 47 3.86 -5.13 10.22
N GLU A 48 3.02 -4.31 10.86
CA GLU A 48 1.63 -4.66 11.13
C GLU A 48 0.83 -4.88 9.84
N LYS A 49 1.01 -3.99 8.85
CA LYS A 49 0.39 -4.13 7.53
C LYS A 49 0.85 -5.38 6.79
N GLN A 50 2.14 -5.74 6.87
CA GLN A 50 2.64 -6.98 6.27
C GLN A 50 2.01 -8.21 6.93
N ARG A 51 2.00 -8.28 8.27
CA ARG A 51 1.36 -9.37 9.01
C ARG A 51 -0.10 -9.57 8.63
N LYS A 52 -0.89 -8.48 8.56
CA LYS A 52 -2.29 -8.52 8.13
C LYS A 52 -2.45 -9.10 6.71
N LYS A 53 -1.54 -8.75 5.78
CA LYS A 53 -1.55 -9.30 4.41
C LYS A 53 -1.19 -10.79 4.40
N GLU A 54 -0.17 -11.19 5.14
CA GLU A 54 0.25 -12.59 5.26
C GLU A 54 -0.88 -13.45 5.81
N THR A 55 -1.49 -13.04 6.92
CA THR A 55 -2.66 -13.73 7.51
C THR A 55 -3.83 -13.86 6.52
N ALA A 56 -4.07 -12.85 5.68
CA ALA A 56 -5.15 -12.87 4.69
C ALA A 56 -4.85 -13.79 3.49
N ILE A 57 -3.57 -14.00 3.17
CA ILE A 57 -3.12 -14.85 2.06
C ILE A 57 -3.00 -16.31 2.51
N GLU A 58 -2.70 -16.56 3.78
CA GLU A 58 -2.57 -17.90 4.34
C GLU A 58 -3.79 -18.77 3.97
N PRO A 59 -3.58 -19.90 3.26
CA PRO A 59 -4.65 -20.76 2.84
C PRO A 59 -5.12 -21.65 3.98
N GLU A 60 -6.43 -21.74 4.18
CA GLU A 60 -7.07 -22.65 5.12
C GLU A 60 -7.78 -23.77 4.36
N ASN A 61 -7.81 -24.96 4.96
CA ASN A 61 -8.51 -26.09 4.39
C ASN A 61 -9.99 -26.00 4.74
N VAL A 62 -10.82 -25.77 3.72
CA VAL A 62 -12.28 -25.75 3.85
C VAL A 62 -12.82 -26.89 2.99
N ASN A 63 -13.36 -27.92 3.63
CA ASN A 63 -13.97 -29.09 2.98
C ASN A 63 -13.08 -29.80 1.94
N GLY A 64 -11.77 -29.90 2.21
CA GLY A 64 -10.81 -30.61 1.35
C GLY A 64 -10.16 -29.73 0.27
N VAL A 65 -10.49 -28.44 0.20
CA VAL A 65 -9.91 -27.47 -0.74
C VAL A 65 -9.18 -26.37 0.04
N LEU A 66 -7.98 -26.01 -0.41
CA LEU A 66 -7.21 -24.91 0.17
C LEU A 66 -7.68 -23.57 -0.40
N ILE A 67 -8.21 -22.70 0.44
CA ILE A 67 -8.76 -21.39 0.08
C ILE A 67 -8.12 -20.31 0.94
N THR A 68 -7.76 -19.16 0.36
CA THR A 68 -7.19 -18.04 1.11
C THR A 68 -8.25 -17.36 1.98
N ARG A 69 -7.87 -16.93 3.20
CA ARG A 69 -8.79 -16.23 4.13
C ARG A 69 -9.46 -15.00 3.51
N LYS A 70 -8.75 -14.29 2.63
CA LYS A 70 -9.29 -13.13 1.90
C LYS A 70 -10.53 -13.46 1.05
N LEU A 71 -10.59 -14.67 0.47
CA LEU A 71 -11.73 -15.10 -0.34
C LEU A 71 -12.91 -15.56 0.52
N LEU A 72 -12.65 -16.10 1.71
CA LEU A 72 -13.68 -16.52 2.68
C LEU A 72 -14.42 -15.32 3.29
N ASN A 73 -13.70 -14.25 3.61
CA ASN A 73 -14.29 -13.04 4.23
C ASN A 73 -14.93 -12.07 3.23
N LYS A 74 -14.98 -12.39 1.93
CA LYS A 74 -15.58 -11.52 0.92
C LYS A 74 -17.09 -11.77 0.86
N ASP A 75 -17.86 -10.95 1.56
CA ASP A 75 -19.32 -10.92 1.44
C ASP A 75 -19.73 -10.46 0.03
N ASN A 76 -19.94 -11.42 -0.86
CA ASN A 76 -20.59 -11.13 -2.13
C ASN A 76 -22.10 -11.00 -1.84
N LYS A 77 -22.62 -9.78 -1.71
CA LYS A 77 -24.07 -9.51 -1.69
C LYS A 77 -24.63 -9.89 -3.08
N ILE A 78 -24.95 -11.18 -3.26
CA ILE A 78 -25.45 -11.74 -4.52
C ILE A 78 -26.81 -11.15 -4.91
N ASN A 79 -27.58 -10.66 -3.93
CA ASN A 79 -28.89 -10.08 -4.16
C ASN A 79 -28.91 -8.61 -3.72
N CYS A 80 -29.53 -7.76 -4.53
CA CYS A 80 -29.79 -6.37 -4.17
C CYS A 80 -30.72 -6.32 -2.94
N PRO A 81 -30.41 -5.54 -1.89
CA PRO A 81 -31.28 -5.47 -0.71
C PRO A 81 -32.63 -4.78 -0.98
N VAL A 82 -32.70 -3.92 -2.01
CA VAL A 82 -33.91 -3.16 -2.37
C VAL A 82 -34.90 -4.01 -3.17
N CYS A 83 -34.47 -4.54 -4.33
CA CYS A 83 -35.36 -5.31 -5.21
C CYS A 83 -35.23 -6.83 -5.06
N LYS A 84 -34.31 -7.33 -4.21
CA LYS A 84 -33.99 -8.76 -4.02
C LYS A 84 -33.58 -9.50 -5.29
N LYS A 85 -33.41 -8.80 -6.42
CA LYS A 85 -32.91 -9.37 -7.66
C LYS A 85 -31.43 -9.68 -7.50
N ARG A 86 -31.02 -10.80 -8.11
CA ARG A 86 -29.62 -11.19 -8.20
C ARG A 86 -28.83 -10.12 -8.98
N THR A 87 -27.67 -9.70 -8.48
CA THR A 87 -26.71 -8.91 -9.24
C THR A 87 -26.14 -9.76 -10.36
N LYS A 88 -26.29 -9.28 -11.61
CA LYS A 88 -25.88 -10.02 -12.81
C LYS A 88 -24.82 -9.28 -13.61
N THR A 89 -24.68 -7.98 -13.39
CA THR A 89 -23.81 -7.13 -14.19
C THR A 89 -22.70 -6.52 -13.34
N VAL A 90 -21.57 -6.21 -13.98
CA VAL A 90 -20.46 -5.48 -13.34
C VAL A 90 -20.92 -4.09 -12.86
N ARG A 91 -21.89 -3.49 -13.56
CA ARG A 91 -22.50 -2.23 -13.11
C ARG A 91 -23.23 -2.42 -11.80
N ASP A 92 -24.08 -3.44 -11.66
CA ASP A 92 -24.73 -3.74 -10.38
C ASP A 92 -23.71 -3.91 -9.24
N ASP A 93 -22.56 -4.54 -9.49
CA ASP A 93 -21.50 -4.66 -8.47
C ASP A 93 -20.88 -3.31 -8.10
N ILE A 94 -20.68 -2.41 -9.06
CA ILE A 94 -20.19 -1.04 -8.80
C ILE A 94 -21.21 -0.26 -7.95
N TYR A 95 -22.49 -0.32 -8.33
CA TYR A 95 -23.57 0.36 -7.60
C TYR A 95 -23.79 -0.25 -6.21
N MET A 96 -23.70 -1.57 -6.07
CA MET A 96 -23.82 -2.24 -4.77
C MET A 96 -22.66 -1.90 -3.84
N ASN A 97 -21.44 -1.71 -4.36
CA ASN A 97 -20.29 -1.28 -3.55
C ASN A 97 -20.39 0.19 -3.12
N LYS A 98 -20.95 1.06 -3.96
CA LYS A 98 -20.97 2.52 -3.71
C LYS A 98 -22.25 3.02 -3.03
N PHE A 99 -23.39 2.43 -3.34
CA PHE A 99 -24.73 2.89 -2.97
C PHE A 99 -25.58 1.81 -2.30
N GLU A 100 -25.02 0.61 -2.08
CA GLU A 100 -25.68 -0.54 -1.47
C GLU A 100 -26.96 -1.03 -2.18
N CYS A 101 -27.20 -0.61 -3.42
CA CYS A 101 -28.31 -1.06 -4.27
C CYS A 101 -27.84 -1.33 -5.71
N CYS A 102 -28.65 -2.01 -6.53
CA CYS A 102 -28.29 -2.26 -7.94
C CYS A 102 -28.45 -0.99 -8.79
N GLU A 103 -27.93 -1.01 -10.02
CA GLU A 103 -27.99 0.14 -10.93
C GLU A 103 -29.44 0.61 -11.14
N GLN A 104 -30.36 -0.34 -11.34
CA GLN A 104 -31.78 -0.03 -11.55
C GLN A 104 -32.39 0.70 -10.36
N CYS A 105 -32.18 0.21 -9.14
CA CYS A 105 -32.73 0.81 -7.92
C CYS A 105 -32.07 2.14 -7.53
N TYR A 106 -30.94 2.48 -8.14
CA TYR A 106 -30.29 3.78 -7.93
C TYR A 106 -30.83 4.86 -8.89
N ILE A 107 -31.21 4.46 -10.10
CA ILE A 107 -31.67 5.37 -11.15
C ILE A 107 -33.19 5.65 -11.03
N GLU A 108 -33.95 4.70 -10.49
CA GLU A 108 -35.37 4.85 -10.12
C GLU A 108 -35.57 5.78 -8.91
#